data_AF-A0AB39XA11-F1
#
_entry.id   AF-A0AB39XA11-F1
#
_cell.length_a   1.000
_cell.length_b   1.000
_cell.length_c   1.000
_cell.angle_alpha   90.00
_cell.angle_beta   90.00
_cell.angle_gamma   90.00
#
_symmetry.space_group_name_H-M   'P 1'
#
loop_
_entity.id
_entity.type
_entity.pdbx_description
1 polymer ?
#
loop_
_entity_poly.entity_id
_entity_poly.type
_entity_poly.pdbx_seq_one_letter_code
_entity_poly.pdbx_strand_id
1 'polypeptide(L)'
;MKSTDLNSGPSVAPILGGAVATARLPLRGKSSRGFVLLEVIIATVLLAASLLVFAQWQQVQQQQQQRHQWLADTERLQQAVRSYWIDKGQPPPTFAQLQQHGHLQQLTTPWQQPWLLQPQQRYVNLRLTAPSAAAASWLAGQIVGASANAEQVLVTVWQPAQSYHPDSPYLYRVAITDAPQLNQMHTDLDLRQHNLLGIDQLRASAWYGQSLSAPEAQLVQVQSEHGHFTMVTAAQAVIGGISMDQVWQRITEYQQLWDLCVARGGCQG
;
A
#
# COMPACT_ATOMS: atom_id res chain seq x y z
N MET A 1 -14.06 -11.07 -23.76
CA MET A 1 -13.20 -11.99 -24.56
C MET A 1 -11.84 -12.08 -23.90
N LYS A 2 -11.44 -13.30 -23.54
CA LYS A 2 -10.18 -13.77 -22.93
C LYS A 2 -9.67 -13.08 -21.65
N SER A 3 -10.25 -13.54 -20.54
CA SER A 3 -9.58 -13.75 -19.25
C SER A 3 -8.69 -14.99 -19.33
N THR A 4 -7.46 -14.91 -18.85
CA THR A 4 -6.56 -16.03 -18.51
C THR A 4 -5.71 -15.56 -17.33
N ASP A 5 -6.08 -15.97 -16.11
CA ASP A 5 -5.50 -17.08 -15.33
C ASP A 5 -4.25 -16.62 -14.55
N LEU A 6 -4.40 -16.33 -13.26
CA LEU A 6 -4.16 -17.27 -12.15
C LEU A 6 -2.74 -17.87 -12.18
N ASN A 7 -1.81 -17.25 -11.44
CA ASN A 7 -0.65 -17.98 -10.94
C ASN A 7 -0.42 -17.66 -9.46
N SER A 8 -0.92 -18.59 -8.66
CA SER A 8 -0.92 -18.61 -7.20
C SER A 8 0.02 -19.72 -6.70
N GLY A 9 0.96 -19.37 -5.81
CA GLY A 9 1.63 -20.30 -4.89
C GLY A 9 2.97 -20.88 -5.35
N PRO A 10 3.85 -21.28 -4.40
CA PRO A 10 3.42 -22.18 -3.33
C PRO A 10 3.24 -21.49 -1.97
N SER A 11 2.05 -21.71 -1.41
CA SER A 11 1.74 -21.48 -0.01
C SER A 11 2.31 -22.66 0.78
N VAL A 12 3.31 -22.41 1.62
CA VAL A 12 3.87 -23.41 2.53
C VAL A 12 2.89 -23.55 3.69
N ALA A 13 2.11 -24.64 3.69
CA ALA A 13 1.22 -24.99 4.78
C ALA A 13 2.02 -25.43 6.03
N PRO A 14 1.61 -25.02 7.24
CA PRO A 14 2.10 -25.64 8.46
C PRO A 14 1.48 -27.04 8.61
N ILE A 15 2.32 -28.07 8.55
CA ILE A 15 1.96 -29.44 8.92
C ILE A 15 1.94 -29.49 10.46
N LEU A 16 0.78 -29.24 11.05
CA LEU A 16 0.49 -29.53 12.46
C LEU A 16 -0.86 -30.24 12.55
N GLY A 17 -0.79 -31.57 12.57
CA GLY A 17 -1.93 -32.45 12.69
C GLY A 17 -1.50 -33.91 12.84
N GLY A 18 -0.41 -34.15 13.58
CA GLY A 18 0.03 -35.49 13.94
C GLY A 18 -0.92 -36.05 15.00
N ALA A 19 -1.83 -36.92 14.59
CA ALA A 19 -2.58 -37.77 15.51
C ALA A 19 -1.60 -38.53 16.39
N VAL A 20 -1.66 -38.29 17.70
CA VAL A 20 -0.90 -39.05 18.70
C VAL A 20 -1.53 -40.44 18.78
N ALA A 21 -1.02 -41.36 17.96
CA ALA A 21 -1.31 -42.78 18.09
C ALA A 21 -0.63 -43.29 19.36
N THR A 22 -1.37 -43.31 20.47
CA THR A 22 -0.96 -43.97 21.71
C THR A 22 -0.94 -45.48 21.50
N ALA A 23 0.17 -46.00 20.98
CA ALA A 23 0.45 -47.43 20.94
C ALA A 23 0.75 -47.92 22.36
N ARG A 24 -0.23 -48.53 23.03
CA ARG A 24 -0.01 -49.28 24.28
C ARG A 24 0.54 -50.65 23.93
N LEU A 25 1.84 -50.85 24.13
CA LEU A 25 2.48 -52.16 24.03
C LEU A 25 2.44 -52.89 25.38
N PRO A 26 2.06 -54.18 25.43
CA PRO A 26 2.09 -54.98 26.65
C PRO A 26 3.52 -55.44 26.95
N LEU A 27 4.06 -55.10 28.12
CA LEU A 27 5.36 -55.59 28.59
C LEU A 27 5.16 -56.77 29.55
N ARG A 28 5.49 -57.99 29.10
CA ARG A 28 5.59 -59.20 29.94
C ARG A 28 7.03 -59.75 29.90
N GLY A 29 7.76 -59.52 30.98
CA GLY A 29 8.73 -60.44 31.60
C GLY A 29 10.00 -60.90 30.85
N LYS A 30 11.15 -60.46 31.40
CA LYS A 30 12.52 -61.04 31.33
C LYS A 30 13.38 -60.79 30.08
N SER A 31 13.96 -59.58 30.03
CA SER A 31 15.40 -59.28 29.79
C SER A 31 15.54 -57.75 29.66
N SER A 32 15.48 -57.05 30.79
CA SER A 32 15.35 -55.58 30.85
C SER A 32 16.61 -54.80 30.47
N ARG A 33 17.77 -55.45 30.35
CA ARG A 33 19.03 -54.77 30.02
C ARG A 33 19.21 -54.49 28.52
N GLY A 34 18.65 -55.33 27.64
CA GLY A 34 18.73 -55.12 26.19
C GLY A 34 17.78 -54.02 25.67
N PHE A 35 16.63 -53.85 26.32
CA PHE A 35 15.60 -52.89 25.89
C PHE A 35 15.99 -51.44 26.22
N VAL A 36 16.58 -51.19 27.39
CA VAL A 36 17.03 -49.86 27.80
C VAL A 36 18.11 -49.32 26.85
N LEU A 37 18.99 -50.19 26.36
CA LEU A 37 20.07 -49.79 25.44
C LEU A 37 19.52 -49.39 24.07
N LEU A 38 18.52 -50.11 23.55
CA LEU A 38 17.82 -49.75 22.30
C LEU A 38 17.10 -48.41 22.43
N GLU A 39 16.39 -48.19 23.55
CA GLU A 39 15.66 -46.95 23.81
C GLU A 39 16.59 -45.73 23.90
N VAL A 40 17.75 -45.88 24.55
CA VAL A 40 18.77 -44.82 24.61
C VAL A 40 19.37 -44.54 23.23
N ILE A 41 19.60 -45.56 22.41
CA ILE A 41 20.10 -45.36 21.03
C ILE A 41 19.05 -44.63 20.19
N ILE A 42 17.78 -45.04 20.26
CA ILE A 42 16.69 -44.39 19.51
C ILE A 42 16.54 -42.93 19.97
N ALA A 43 16.53 -42.69 21.29
CA ALA A 43 16.43 -41.34 21.85
C ALA A 43 17.61 -40.45 21.42
N THR A 44 18.84 -40.97 21.43
CA THR A 44 20.01 -40.19 21.00
C THR A 44 19.99 -39.88 19.50
N VAL A 45 19.57 -40.83 18.65
CA VAL A 45 19.39 -40.60 17.21
C VAL A 45 18.30 -39.57 16.93
N LEU A 46 17.15 -39.65 17.61
CA LEU A 46 16.07 -38.68 17.47
C LEU A 46 16.48 -37.28 17.93
N LEU A 47 17.23 -37.18 19.03
CA LEU A 47 17.72 -35.91 19.56
C LEU A 47 18.76 -35.29 18.60
N ALA A 48 19.69 -36.09 18.07
CA ALA A 48 20.66 -35.64 17.08
C ALA A 48 19.98 -35.14 15.79
N ALA A 49 18.98 -35.86 15.28
CA ALA A 49 18.21 -35.43 14.11
C ALA A 49 17.46 -34.12 14.37
N SER A 50 16.85 -33.98 15.55
CA SER A 50 16.12 -32.77 15.95
C SER A 50 17.05 -31.55 16.04
N LEU A 51 18.26 -31.72 16.59
CA LEU A 51 19.26 -30.65 16.64
C LEU A 51 19.71 -30.19 15.25
N LEU A 52 19.85 -31.10 14.29
CA LEU A 52 20.21 -30.75 12.91
C LEU A 52 19.13 -29.91 12.23
N VAL A 53 17.86 -30.29 12.38
CA VAL A 53 16.73 -29.52 11.84
C VAL A 53 16.67 -28.12 12.48
N PHE A 54 16.88 -28.05 13.81
CA PHE A 54 16.91 -26.78 14.53
C PHE A 54 18.05 -25.87 14.05
N ALA A 55 19.26 -26.41 13.86
CA ALA A 55 20.41 -25.65 13.37
C ALA A 55 20.18 -25.09 11.96
N GLN A 56 19.60 -25.90 11.05
CA GLN A 56 19.25 -25.44 9.71
C GLN A 56 18.18 -24.34 9.73
N TRP A 57 17.16 -24.50 10.57
CA TRP A 57 16.12 -23.49 10.73
C TRP A 57 16.68 -22.17 11.30
N GLN A 58 17.53 -22.25 12.31
CA GLN A 58 18.20 -21.09 12.89
C GLN A 58 19.06 -20.36 11.85
N GLN A 59 19.79 -21.10 11.01
CA GLN A 59 20.59 -20.52 9.92
C GLN A 59 19.72 -19.77 8.91
N VAL A 60 18.56 -20.33 8.52
CA VAL A 60 17.62 -19.66 7.61
C VAL A 60 17.09 -18.37 8.24
N GLN A 61 16.72 -18.40 9.52
CA GLN A 61 16.25 -17.21 10.25
C GLN A 61 17.32 -16.11 10.30
N GLN A 62 18.57 -16.47 10.60
CA GLN A 62 19.69 -15.52 10.60
C GLN A 62 19.91 -14.90 9.22
N GLN A 63 19.82 -15.69 8.14
CA GLN A 63 19.93 -15.17 6.78
C GLN A 63 18.81 -14.19 6.44
N GLN A 64 17.58 -14.45 6.88
CA GLN A 64 16.45 -13.54 6.66
C GLN A 64 16.67 -12.20 7.40
N GLN A 65 17.09 -12.26 8.66
CA GLN A 65 17.40 -11.05 9.43
C GLN A 65 18.52 -10.22 8.78
N GLN A 66 19.60 -10.87 8.34
CA GLN A 66 20.70 -10.19 7.62
C GLN A 66 20.21 -9.53 6.33
N ARG A 67 19.35 -10.19 5.57
CA ARG A 67 18.75 -9.64 4.34
C ARG A 67 17.92 -8.39 4.64
N HIS A 68 17.09 -8.40 5.68
CA HIS A 68 16.35 -7.21 6.09
C HIS A 68 17.27 -6.06 6.50
N GLN A 69 18.34 -6.38 7.25
CA GLN A 69 19.34 -5.39 7.63
C GLN A 69 20.01 -4.77 6.39
N TRP A 70 20.34 -5.57 5.37
CA TRP A 70 20.93 -5.07 4.13
C TRP A 70 20.02 -4.09 3.39
N LEU A 71 18.71 -4.34 3.38
CA LEU A 71 17.74 -3.44 2.76
C LEU A 71 17.69 -2.10 3.51
N ALA A 72 17.51 -2.15 4.83
CA ALA A 72 17.50 -0.96 5.68
C ALA A 72 18.82 -0.16 5.56
N ASP A 73 19.97 -0.84 5.51
CA ASP A 73 21.28 -0.22 5.37
C ASP A 73 21.46 0.43 3.99
N THR A 74 20.90 -0.18 2.95
CA THR A 74 20.93 0.39 1.59
C THR A 74 20.06 1.63 1.50
N GLU A 75 18.88 1.62 2.12
CA GLU A 75 18.01 2.81 2.21
C GLU A 75 18.69 3.94 2.99
N ARG A 76 19.29 3.63 4.14
CA ARG A 76 20.09 4.59 4.93
C ARG A 76 21.24 5.16 4.11
N LEU A 77 21.92 4.34 3.32
CA LEU A 77 22.98 4.81 2.40
C LEU A 77 22.44 5.77 1.34
N GLN A 78 21.31 5.43 0.69
CA GLN A 78 20.67 6.32 -0.28
C GLN A 78 20.29 7.66 0.35
N GLN A 79 19.72 7.65 1.55
CA GLN A 79 19.37 8.84 2.30
C GLN A 79 20.60 9.67 2.65
N ALA A 80 21.66 9.05 3.16
CA ALA A 80 22.91 9.73 3.48
C ALA A 80 23.55 10.42 2.25
N VAL A 81 23.52 9.75 1.09
CA VAL A 81 23.98 10.34 -0.18
C VAL A 81 23.14 11.56 -0.54
N ARG A 82 21.81 11.48 -0.43
CA ARG A 82 20.92 12.62 -0.69
C ARG A 82 21.17 13.78 0.28
N SER A 83 21.26 13.51 1.58
CA SER A 83 21.54 14.52 2.61
C SER A 83 22.87 15.20 2.38
N TYR A 84 23.94 14.45 2.11
CA TYR A 84 25.23 15.03 1.76
C TYR A 84 25.13 15.95 0.53
N TRP A 85 24.39 15.53 -0.49
CA TRP A 85 24.22 16.32 -1.71
C TRP A 85 23.42 17.61 -1.45
N ILE A 86 22.40 17.56 -0.61
CA ILE A 86 21.65 18.75 -0.17
C ILE A 86 22.58 19.72 0.55
N ASP A 87 23.39 19.21 1.48
CA ASP A 87 24.21 20.06 2.37
C ASP A 87 25.44 20.64 1.66
N LYS A 88 26.04 19.90 0.74
CA LYS A 88 27.28 20.30 0.04
C LYS A 88 27.04 20.81 -1.37
N GLY A 89 25.82 20.70 -1.90
CA GLY A 89 25.47 21.05 -3.28
C GLY A 89 26.08 20.14 -4.35
N GLN A 90 26.82 19.10 -3.97
CA GLN A 90 27.51 18.18 -4.87
C GLN A 90 27.47 16.74 -4.35
N PRO A 91 27.54 15.72 -5.23
CA PRO A 91 27.48 14.34 -4.78
C PRO A 91 28.70 13.97 -3.95
N PRO A 92 28.56 13.01 -3.01
CA PRO A 92 29.71 12.47 -2.28
C PRO A 92 30.67 11.76 -3.24
N PRO A 93 31.96 12.13 -3.28
CA PRO A 93 32.95 11.49 -4.14
C PRO A 93 33.34 10.10 -3.63
N THR A 94 33.29 9.88 -2.32
CA THR A 94 33.68 8.61 -1.68
C THR A 94 32.80 8.30 -0.47
N PHE A 95 32.74 7.02 -0.11
CA PHE A 95 32.05 6.56 1.09
C PHE A 95 32.62 7.16 2.38
N ALA A 96 33.94 7.37 2.43
CA ALA A 96 34.62 7.96 3.59
C ALA A 96 34.10 9.37 3.92
N GLN A 97 33.76 10.17 2.91
CA GLN A 97 33.22 11.52 3.15
C GLN A 97 31.83 11.49 3.80
N LEU A 98 31.01 10.48 3.50
CA LEU A 98 29.71 10.29 4.15
C LEU A 98 29.87 9.99 5.64
N GLN A 99 30.90 9.22 6.00
CA GLN A 99 31.19 8.88 7.40
C GLN A 99 31.81 10.08 8.16
N GLN A 100 32.78 10.77 7.54
CA GLN A 100 33.48 11.91 8.15
C GLN A 100 32.53 13.07 8.51
N HIS A 101 31.51 13.31 7.67
CA HIS A 101 30.53 14.36 7.90
C HIS A 101 29.33 13.89 8.74
N GLY A 102 29.35 12.66 9.26
CA GLY A 102 28.30 12.15 10.13
C GLY A 102 26.98 11.82 9.43
N HIS A 103 26.91 11.87 8.10
CA HIS A 103 25.70 11.47 7.36
C HIS A 103 25.47 9.96 7.39
N LEU A 104 26.51 9.18 7.67
CA LEU A 104 26.43 7.72 7.62
C LEU A 104 27.17 7.08 8.79
N GLN A 105 26.45 6.28 9.57
CA GLN A 105 27.02 5.40 10.59
C GLN A 105 27.57 4.11 9.97
N GLN A 106 28.14 3.23 10.78
CA GLN A 106 28.61 1.93 10.31
C GLN A 106 27.46 1.15 9.64
N LEU A 107 27.72 0.66 8.43
CA LEU A 107 26.78 -0.15 7.67
C LEU A 107 27.21 -1.62 7.67
N THR A 108 26.23 -2.50 7.65
CA THR A 108 26.43 -3.90 7.30
C THR A 108 26.49 -4.01 5.79
N THR A 109 27.62 -4.47 5.27
CA THR A 109 27.79 -4.65 3.83
C THR A 109 27.21 -6.00 3.39
N PRO A 110 26.36 -6.04 2.34
CA PRO A 110 25.87 -7.30 1.84
C PRO A 110 27.03 -8.15 1.32
N TRP A 111 27.03 -9.43 1.68
CA TRP A 111 28.10 -10.38 1.35
C TRP A 111 29.52 -9.90 1.74
N GLN A 112 29.62 -9.00 2.72
CA GLN A 112 30.88 -8.37 3.14
C GLN A 112 31.58 -7.56 2.03
N GLN A 113 30.84 -7.22 0.96
CA GLN A 113 31.37 -6.45 -0.16
C GLN A 113 31.08 -4.95 0.05
N PRO A 114 32.08 -4.06 -0.05
CA PRO A 114 31.86 -2.64 0.13
C PRO A 114 31.05 -2.05 -1.03
N TRP A 115 30.20 -1.06 -0.71
CA TRP A 115 29.55 -0.25 -1.73
C TRP A 115 30.55 0.69 -2.40
N LEU A 116 30.56 0.69 -3.72
CA LEU A 116 31.35 1.61 -4.53
C LEU A 116 30.47 2.76 -5.00
N LEU A 117 30.87 3.99 -4.69
CA LEU A 117 30.20 5.19 -5.16
C LEU A 117 30.79 5.62 -6.49
N GLN A 118 29.94 5.77 -7.49
CA GLN A 118 30.29 6.29 -8.81
C GLN A 118 29.50 7.58 -9.05
N PRO A 119 30.02 8.73 -8.59
CA PRO A 119 29.35 10.02 -8.80
C PRO A 119 29.30 10.36 -10.28
N GLN A 120 28.15 10.86 -10.72
CA GLN A 120 27.90 11.43 -12.04
C GLN A 120 27.33 12.83 -11.86
N GLN A 121 27.16 13.58 -12.95
CA GLN A 121 26.71 14.98 -12.88
C GLN A 121 25.33 15.15 -12.22
N ARG A 122 24.40 14.22 -12.45
CA ARG A 122 22.98 14.33 -11.99
C ARG A 122 22.51 13.17 -11.11
N TYR A 123 23.36 12.19 -10.86
CA TYR A 123 23.07 11.05 -10.00
C TYR A 123 24.34 10.43 -9.44
N VAL A 124 24.21 9.58 -8.44
CA VAL A 124 25.28 8.71 -7.94
C VAL A 124 24.82 7.28 -8.14
N ASN A 125 25.66 6.47 -8.77
CA ASN A 125 25.45 5.03 -8.81
C ASN A 125 26.16 4.39 -7.62
N LEU A 126 25.40 3.69 -6.79
CA LEU A 126 25.93 2.79 -5.76
C LEU A 126 26.06 1.42 -6.41
N ARG A 127 27.30 0.92 -6.51
CA ARG A 127 27.59 -0.37 -7.11
C ARG A 127 28.05 -1.36 -6.06
N LEU A 128 27.53 -2.58 -6.17
CA LEU A 128 27.89 -3.71 -5.30
C LEU A 128 28.02 -4.97 -6.15
N THR A 129 29.05 -5.78 -5.87
CA THR A 129 29.23 -7.09 -6.52
C THR A 129 28.63 -8.18 -5.65
N ALA A 130 27.67 -8.93 -6.18
CA ALA A 130 27.05 -10.07 -5.54
C ALA A 130 27.84 -11.36 -5.83
N PRO A 131 27.71 -12.40 -5.00
CA PRO A 131 28.36 -13.70 -5.24
C PRO A 131 27.76 -14.49 -6.42
N SER A 132 26.62 -14.05 -6.96
CA SER A 132 25.98 -14.66 -8.13
C SER A 132 24.96 -13.71 -8.75
N ALA A 133 24.62 -13.94 -10.02
CA ALA A 133 23.61 -13.15 -10.72
C ALA A 133 22.20 -13.27 -10.10
N ALA A 134 21.87 -14.43 -9.52
CA ALA A 134 20.61 -14.63 -8.80
C ALA A 134 20.57 -13.78 -7.52
N ALA A 135 21.68 -13.69 -6.79
CA ALA A 135 21.79 -12.86 -5.59
C ALA A 135 21.72 -11.36 -5.92
N ALA A 136 22.36 -10.93 -7.01
CA ALA A 136 22.25 -9.56 -7.50
C ALA A 136 20.81 -9.21 -7.89
N SER A 137 20.16 -10.08 -8.67
CA SER A 137 18.78 -9.90 -9.13
C SER A 137 17.80 -9.86 -7.96
N TRP A 138 17.98 -10.74 -6.97
CA TRP A 138 17.17 -10.72 -5.74
C TRP A 138 17.30 -9.38 -5.03
N LEU A 139 18.53 -8.92 -4.73
CA LEU A 139 18.74 -7.67 -3.98
C LEU A 139 18.21 -6.45 -4.76
N ALA A 140 18.49 -6.36 -6.06
CA ALA A 140 17.99 -5.29 -6.91
C ALA A 140 16.45 -5.26 -6.96
N GLY A 141 15.80 -6.43 -6.98
CA GLY A 141 14.34 -6.52 -6.96
C GLY A 141 13.68 -6.06 -5.65
N GLN A 142 14.45 -5.90 -4.57
CA GLN A 142 13.93 -5.40 -3.28
C GLN A 142 14.13 -3.89 -3.11
N ILE A 143 14.96 -3.24 -3.93
CA ILE A 143 15.34 -1.83 -3.75
C ILE A 143 14.76 -1.00 -4.90
N VAL A 144 14.00 0.04 -4.57
CA VAL A 144 13.41 0.93 -5.57
C VAL A 144 14.51 1.66 -6.35
N GLY A 145 14.42 1.62 -7.68
CA GLY A 145 15.39 2.25 -8.57
C GLY A 145 16.73 1.51 -8.67
N ALA A 146 16.81 0.27 -8.16
CA ALA A 146 17.94 -0.60 -8.39
C ALA A 146 17.77 -1.44 -9.65
N SER A 147 18.89 -1.84 -10.24
CA SER A 147 18.96 -2.79 -11.36
C SER A 147 20.09 -3.78 -11.12
N ALA A 148 19.97 -4.95 -11.73
CA ALA A 148 21.01 -5.97 -11.72
C ALA A 148 21.55 -6.20 -13.13
N ASN A 149 22.87 -6.25 -13.27
CA ASN A 149 23.54 -6.64 -14.50
C ASN A 149 24.58 -7.71 -14.17
N ALA A 150 24.29 -8.96 -14.57
CA ALA A 150 25.02 -10.14 -14.11
C ALA A 150 25.13 -10.14 -12.58
N GLU A 151 26.35 -10.09 -12.04
CA GLU A 151 26.61 -10.09 -10.59
C GLU A 151 26.64 -8.68 -9.98
N GLN A 152 26.44 -7.63 -10.76
CA GLN A 152 26.47 -6.26 -10.25
C GLN A 152 25.08 -5.76 -9.92
N VAL A 153 24.92 -5.23 -8.71
CA VAL A 153 23.77 -4.44 -8.30
C VAL A 153 24.12 -2.96 -8.47
N LEU A 154 23.30 -2.24 -9.21
CA LEU A 154 23.41 -0.80 -9.40
C LEU A 154 22.18 -0.12 -8.81
N VAL A 155 22.40 0.80 -7.88
CA VAL A 155 21.36 1.60 -7.25
C VAL A 155 21.59 3.05 -7.62
N THR A 156 20.65 3.67 -8.33
CA THR A 156 20.80 5.06 -8.79
C THR A 156 20.14 6.03 -7.81
N VAL A 157 20.94 6.94 -7.26
CA VAL A 157 20.47 8.04 -6.41
C VAL A 157 20.52 9.32 -7.21
N TRP A 158 19.36 9.82 -7.63
CA TRP A 158 19.24 11.07 -8.36
C TRP A 158 19.55 12.28 -7.49
N GLN A 159 20.06 13.34 -8.13
CA GLN A 159 20.22 14.65 -7.51
C GLN A 159 18.88 15.12 -6.91
N PRO A 160 18.85 15.57 -5.66
CA PRO A 160 17.63 16.09 -5.03
C PRO A 160 17.07 17.29 -5.80
N ALA A 161 15.76 17.32 -6.03
CA ALA A 161 15.10 18.40 -6.78
C ALA A 161 15.32 19.79 -6.16
N GLN A 162 15.49 19.86 -4.83
CA GLN A 162 15.78 21.10 -4.10
C GLN A 162 17.12 21.72 -4.51
N SER A 163 18.07 20.91 -4.99
CA SER A 163 19.36 21.40 -5.51
C SER A 163 19.24 22.06 -6.88
N TYR A 164 18.09 21.93 -7.58
CA TYR A 164 17.91 22.40 -8.95
C TYR A 164 17.43 23.86 -9.03
N HIS A 165 16.82 24.40 -7.97
CA HIS A 165 16.35 25.78 -7.96
C HIS A 165 16.30 26.37 -6.54
N PRO A 166 17.27 27.22 -6.15
CA PRO A 166 17.12 28.07 -4.98
C PRO A 166 15.92 29.04 -5.10
N ASP A 167 15.41 29.27 -6.32
CA ASP A 167 14.35 30.26 -6.62
C ASP A 167 13.02 29.65 -7.11
N SER A 168 12.82 28.33 -7.08
CA SER A 168 11.59 27.72 -7.61
C SER A 168 10.52 27.57 -6.53
N PRO A 169 9.32 28.15 -6.72
CA PRO A 169 8.23 28.15 -5.76
C PRO A 169 7.45 26.83 -5.81
N TYR A 170 8.11 25.70 -5.60
CA TYR A 170 7.35 24.47 -5.33
C TYR A 170 6.74 24.57 -3.94
N LEU A 171 5.42 24.42 -3.84
CA LEU A 171 4.64 24.39 -2.62
C LEU A 171 5.00 23.15 -1.77
N TYR A 172 6.15 23.17 -1.11
CA TYR A 172 6.41 22.29 0.03
C TYR A 172 5.76 22.91 1.26
N ARG A 173 4.61 22.38 1.70
CA ARG A 173 4.03 22.74 2.99
C ARG A 173 4.12 21.55 3.93
N VAL A 174 5.17 21.52 4.73
CA VAL A 174 5.10 20.86 6.03
C VAL A 174 4.19 21.75 6.88
N ALA A 175 3.12 21.20 7.45
CA ALA A 175 2.23 21.96 8.29
C ALA A 175 2.99 22.54 9.48
N ILE A 176 2.96 23.86 9.64
CA ILE A 176 3.58 24.54 10.79
C ILE A 176 2.53 24.58 11.90
N THR A 177 2.72 23.76 12.94
CA THR A 177 1.76 23.59 14.04
C THR A 177 1.43 24.90 14.75
N ASP A 178 2.43 25.79 14.88
CA ASP A 178 2.32 27.04 15.64
C ASP A 178 1.84 28.23 14.80
N ALA A 179 1.64 28.05 13.50
CA ALA A 179 1.20 29.09 12.58
C ALA A 179 0.16 28.55 11.59
N PRO A 180 -1.04 28.18 12.06
CA PRO A 180 -2.09 27.56 11.22
C PRO A 180 -2.52 28.44 10.06
N GLN A 181 -2.42 29.77 10.19
CA GLN A 181 -2.67 30.72 9.10
C GLN A 181 -1.73 30.55 7.90
N LEU A 182 -0.50 30.06 8.11
CA LEU A 182 0.46 29.77 7.03
C LEU A 182 0.15 28.44 6.33
N ASN A 183 -0.64 27.58 6.98
CA ASN A 183 -1.13 26.31 6.41
C ASN A 183 -2.40 26.50 5.57
N GLN A 184 -3.06 27.67 5.67
CA GLN A 184 -4.21 28.00 4.84
C GLN A 184 -3.74 28.44 3.46
N MET A 185 -4.31 27.88 2.40
CA MET A 185 -4.12 28.40 1.04
C MET A 185 -4.94 29.68 0.90
N HIS A 186 -4.27 30.83 0.94
CA HIS A 186 -4.88 32.14 0.70
C HIS A 186 -4.87 32.54 -0.80
N THR A 187 -4.45 31.64 -1.68
CA THR A 187 -4.31 31.93 -3.11
C THR A 187 -5.31 31.15 -3.91
N ASP A 188 -5.94 31.83 -4.87
CA ASP A 188 -6.77 31.20 -5.90
C ASP A 188 -5.97 30.13 -6.62
N LEU A 189 -6.41 28.88 -6.50
CA LEU A 189 -5.80 27.75 -7.18
C LEU A 189 -6.30 27.76 -8.63
N ASP A 190 -5.51 28.33 -9.54
CA ASP A 190 -5.81 28.27 -10.96
C ASP A 190 -5.50 26.85 -11.49
N LEU A 191 -6.57 26.10 -11.77
CA LEU A 191 -6.52 24.72 -12.26
C LEU A 191 -6.92 24.59 -13.73
N ARG A 192 -6.86 25.67 -14.52
CA ARG A 192 -7.49 25.80 -15.85
C ARG A 192 -7.22 24.69 -16.88
N GLN A 193 -6.31 23.73 -16.63
CA GLN A 193 -6.06 22.58 -17.51
C GLN A 193 -5.68 21.28 -16.77
N HIS A 194 -5.87 21.20 -15.44
CA HIS A 194 -5.46 20.03 -14.66
C HIS A 194 -6.67 19.21 -14.20
N ASN A 195 -6.64 17.91 -14.49
CA ASN A 195 -7.62 16.97 -13.95
C ASN A 195 -7.35 16.77 -12.45
N LEU A 196 -8.35 17.07 -11.63
CA LEU A 196 -8.37 16.66 -10.23
C LEU A 196 -8.87 15.22 -10.16
N LEU A 197 -7.97 14.26 -10.00
CA LEU A 197 -8.29 12.84 -9.78
C LEU A 197 -8.03 12.48 -8.32
N GLY A 198 -8.83 11.56 -7.76
CA GLY A 198 -8.60 11.01 -6.41
C GLY A 198 -8.94 11.96 -5.26
N ILE A 199 -9.97 12.80 -5.41
CA ILE A 199 -10.50 13.58 -4.29
C ILE A 199 -11.54 12.73 -3.54
N ASP A 200 -11.23 12.38 -2.30
CA ASP A 200 -12.17 11.66 -1.43
C ASP A 200 -13.34 12.56 -0.98
N GLN A 201 -13.08 13.85 -0.71
CA GLN A 201 -14.11 14.81 -0.31
C GLN A 201 -13.82 16.21 -0.83
N LEU A 202 -14.78 16.79 -1.56
CA LEU A 202 -14.79 18.20 -1.95
C LEU A 202 -15.88 18.94 -1.17
N ARG A 203 -15.48 19.86 -0.29
CA ARG A 203 -16.41 20.77 0.40
C ARG A 203 -16.24 22.18 -0.16
N ALA A 204 -17.24 22.65 -0.89
CA ALA A 204 -17.28 24.02 -1.43
C ALA A 204 -18.51 24.76 -0.88
N SER A 205 -18.37 26.05 -0.62
CA SER A 205 -19.50 26.92 -0.23
C SER A 205 -20.38 27.29 -1.42
N ALA A 206 -19.81 27.31 -2.62
CA ALA A 206 -20.53 27.52 -3.88
C ALA A 206 -19.87 26.72 -5.00
N TRP A 207 -20.69 26.22 -5.94
CA TRP A 207 -20.24 25.58 -7.16
C TRP A 207 -20.81 26.33 -8.36
N TYR A 208 -19.92 26.83 -9.23
CA TYR A 208 -20.28 27.52 -10.47
C TYR A 208 -19.79 26.68 -11.65
N GLY A 209 -20.40 25.51 -11.86
CA GLY A 209 -20.06 24.61 -12.97
C GLY A 209 -21.18 24.49 -13.99
N GLN A 210 -20.80 24.17 -15.23
CA GLN A 210 -21.75 23.93 -16.33
C GLN A 210 -22.34 22.52 -16.30
N SER A 211 -21.60 21.53 -15.81
CA SER A 211 -22.04 20.15 -15.72
C SER A 211 -21.46 19.44 -14.50
N LEU A 212 -22.27 18.60 -13.88
CA LEU A 212 -21.87 17.64 -12.85
C LEU A 212 -22.24 16.25 -13.36
N SER A 213 -21.25 15.38 -13.52
CA SER A 213 -21.47 13.96 -13.81
C SER A 213 -21.00 13.17 -12.60
N ALA A 214 -21.95 12.59 -11.87
CA ALA A 214 -21.69 11.79 -10.68
C ALA A 214 -22.58 10.54 -10.72
N PRO A 215 -22.05 9.34 -10.37
CA PRO A 215 -22.85 8.13 -10.28
C PRO A 215 -23.97 8.26 -9.24
N GLU A 216 -23.66 8.93 -8.12
CA GLU A 216 -24.58 9.23 -7.03
C GLU A 216 -24.35 10.69 -6.60
N ALA A 217 -25.40 11.50 -6.66
CA ALA A 217 -25.39 12.87 -6.15
C ALA A 217 -26.64 13.10 -5.30
N GLN A 218 -26.44 13.40 -4.02
CA GLN A 218 -27.53 13.83 -3.14
C GLN A 218 -27.64 15.35 -3.18
N LEU A 219 -28.63 15.85 -3.92
CA LEU A 219 -28.90 17.29 -4.01
C LEU A 219 -30.04 17.64 -3.07
N VAL A 220 -29.75 18.44 -2.04
CA VAL A 220 -30.75 18.83 -1.02
C VAL A 220 -31.67 19.95 -1.54
N GLN A 221 -31.14 20.85 -2.37
CA GLN A 221 -31.88 21.95 -2.96
C GLN A 221 -31.31 22.25 -4.35
N VAL A 222 -32.16 22.18 -5.37
CA VAL A 222 -31.82 22.54 -6.75
C VAL A 222 -32.72 23.69 -7.16
N GLN A 223 -32.14 24.86 -7.39
CA GLN A 223 -32.84 25.99 -8.01
C GLN A 223 -32.40 26.06 -9.48
N SER A 224 -33.34 25.88 -10.39
CA SER A 224 -33.09 25.98 -11.83
C SER A 224 -34.20 26.79 -12.50
N GLU A 225 -33.83 27.70 -13.41
CA GLU A 225 -34.78 28.42 -14.25
C GLU A 225 -35.36 27.51 -15.35
N HIS A 226 -34.54 26.57 -15.85
CA HIS A 226 -34.91 25.62 -16.91
C HIS A 226 -34.28 24.26 -16.56
N GLY A 227 -35.09 23.32 -16.06
CA GLY A 227 -34.63 21.97 -15.70
C GLY A 227 -35.32 20.91 -16.55
N HIS A 228 -34.55 20.07 -17.24
CA HIS A 228 -35.06 18.84 -17.84
C HIS A 228 -34.65 17.65 -16.97
N PHE A 229 -35.60 17.04 -16.28
CA PHE A 229 -35.36 15.90 -15.41
C PHE A 229 -36.01 14.65 -16.01
N THR A 230 -35.21 13.60 -16.25
CA THR A 230 -35.74 12.33 -16.78
C THR A 230 -36.51 11.53 -15.72
N MET A 231 -36.08 11.64 -14.45
CA MET A 231 -36.74 11.00 -13.31
C MET A 231 -36.51 11.85 -12.06
N VAL A 232 -37.59 12.23 -11.39
CA VAL A 232 -37.55 12.92 -10.08
C VAL A 232 -38.30 12.06 -9.08
N THR A 233 -37.58 11.39 -8.19
CA THR A 233 -38.16 10.66 -7.06
C THR A 233 -38.25 11.59 -5.86
N ALA A 234 -39.21 12.52 -5.90
CA ALA A 234 -39.47 13.43 -4.80
C ALA A 234 -40.70 12.98 -4.03
N ALA A 235 -40.52 12.62 -2.75
CA ALA A 235 -41.64 12.37 -1.84
C ALA A 235 -42.51 13.61 -1.62
N GLN A 236 -41.96 14.81 -1.89
CA GLN A 236 -42.63 16.10 -1.71
C GLN A 236 -42.25 17.05 -2.86
N ALA A 237 -42.71 16.77 -4.08
CA ALA A 237 -42.58 17.70 -5.20
C ALA A 237 -43.69 18.76 -5.15
N VAL A 238 -43.33 20.03 -5.30
CA VAL A 238 -44.28 21.12 -5.56
C VAL A 238 -44.00 21.69 -6.95
N ILE A 239 -44.95 21.54 -7.86
CA ILE A 239 -44.83 22.01 -9.26
C ILE A 239 -45.87 23.09 -9.48
N GLY A 240 -45.44 24.31 -9.83
CA GLY A 240 -46.35 25.43 -10.09
C GLY A 240 -47.25 25.80 -8.89
N GLY A 241 -46.78 25.56 -7.67
CA GLY A 241 -47.55 25.79 -6.43
C GLY A 241 -48.50 24.66 -6.04
N ILE A 242 -48.57 23.57 -6.82
CA ILE A 242 -49.38 22.39 -6.53
C ILE A 242 -48.49 21.30 -5.94
N SER A 243 -48.81 20.83 -4.74
CA SER A 243 -48.12 19.70 -4.12
C SER A 243 -48.57 18.38 -4.77
N MET A 244 -47.62 17.51 -5.11
CA MET A 244 -47.93 16.19 -5.68
C MET A 244 -48.71 15.31 -4.69
N ASP A 245 -48.52 15.51 -3.38
CA ASP A 245 -49.32 14.83 -2.35
C ASP A 245 -50.80 15.25 -2.43
N GLN A 246 -51.09 16.52 -2.70
CA GLN A 246 -52.46 16.99 -2.85
C GLN A 246 -53.13 16.43 -4.11
N VAL A 247 -52.36 16.27 -5.20
CA VAL A 247 -52.83 15.61 -6.42
C VAL A 247 -53.15 14.15 -6.13
N TRP A 248 -52.27 13.44 -5.42
CA TRP A 248 -52.47 12.04 -5.07
C TRP A 248 -53.68 11.83 -4.14
N GLN A 249 -53.85 12.70 -3.15
CA GLN A 249 -55.02 12.70 -2.27
C GLN A 249 -56.32 12.89 -3.06
N ARG A 250 -56.36 13.84 -4.00
CA ARG A 250 -57.54 14.07 -4.86
C ARG A 250 -57.85 12.88 -5.75
N ILE A 251 -56.84 12.25 -6.35
CA ILE A 251 -57.05 11.04 -7.16
C ILE A 251 -57.67 9.93 -6.29
N THR A 252 -57.14 9.74 -5.09
CA THR A 252 -57.65 8.74 -4.15
C THR A 252 -59.09 9.04 -3.73
N GLU A 253 -59.41 10.31 -3.47
CA GLU A 253 -60.77 10.75 -3.15
C GLU A 253 -61.74 10.51 -4.31
N TYR A 254 -61.36 10.87 -5.54
CA TYR A 254 -62.17 10.60 -6.72
C TYR A 254 -62.38 9.10 -6.95
N GLN A 255 -61.37 8.27 -6.69
CA GLN A 255 -61.48 6.82 -6.77
C GLN A 255 -62.55 6.30 -5.79
N GLN A 256 -62.53 6.78 -4.54
CA GLN A 256 -63.51 6.38 -3.52
C GLN A 256 -64.94 6.83 -3.88
N LEU A 257 -65.09 8.05 -4.40
CA LEU A 257 -66.38 8.56 -4.85
C LEU A 257 -66.92 7.78 -6.05
N TRP A 258 -66.03 7.41 -6.98
CA TRP A 258 -66.36 6.55 -8.11
C TRP A 258 -66.86 5.17 -7.63
N ASP A 259 -66.10 4.52 -6.74
CA ASP A 259 -66.45 3.21 -6.19
C ASP A 259 -67.81 3.22 -5.48
N LEU A 260 -68.09 4.29 -4.71
CA LEU A 260 -69.40 4.50 -4.07
C LEU A 260 -70.52 4.72 -5.08
N CYS A 261 -70.27 5.44 -6.16
CA CYS A 261 -71.26 5.69 -7.21
C CYS A 261 -71.62 4.40 -7.96
N VAL A 262 -70.61 3.57 -8.28
CA VAL A 262 -70.79 2.25 -8.88
C VAL A 262 -71.58 1.34 -7.93
N ALA A 263 -71.24 1.30 -6.64
CA ALA A 263 -71.93 0.48 -5.66
C ALA A 263 -73.42 0.85 -5.48
N ARG A 264 -73.79 2.12 -5.72
CA ARG A 264 -75.18 2.60 -5.67
C ARG A 264 -75.92 2.45 -7.00
N GLY A 265 -75.27 1.90 -8.04
CA GLY A 265 -75.85 1.73 -9.38
C GLY A 265 -76.04 3.04 -10.15
N GLY A 266 -75.45 4.15 -9.69
CA GLY A 266 -75.62 5.48 -10.29
C GLY A 266 -74.62 5.79 -11.40
N CYS A 267 -73.43 5.17 -11.36
CA CYS A 267 -72.41 5.30 -12.41
C CYS A 267 -72.32 3.97 -13.17
N GLN A 268 -72.62 3.99 -14.46
CA GLN A 268 -72.34 2.89 -15.40
C GLN A 268 -71.07 3.26 -16.16
N GLY A 269 -70.09 2.37 -16.15
CA GLY A 269 -68.83 2.53 -16.88
C GLY A 269 -69.00 2.46 -18.39
#